data_AF-A0A662R4Y2-F1
#
_entry.id   AF-A0A662R4Y2-F1
#
_cell.length_a   1.000
_cell.length_b   1.000
_cell.length_c   1.000
_cell.angle_alpha   90.00
_cell.angle_beta   90.00
_cell.angle_gamma   90.00
#
_symmetry.space_group_name_H-M   'P 1'
#
loop_
_entity.id
_entity.type
_entity.pdbx_description
1 polymer ?
#
loop_
_entity_poly.entity_id
_entity_poly.type
_entity_poly.pdbx_seq_one_letter_code
_entity_poly.pdbx_strand_id
1 'polypeptide(L)'
;GKVTPYISNTRKRRHINKLLEIPKNRFSAGKIIGVALILLVLATFAVIITNVSLDQFLVAFGWWFIINGTLSGLGALIARGHPYSVLTAFGVAWLTSLNPMMAAGWFAGAVEAKMRKPSPHDIHEIANAESLHEMMNNNLFRVILVAALANLGSIAGTFIGAYVVLQVSGIDIETIRAGVMSVFGSL
;
A
#
# COMPACT_ATOMS: atom_id res chain seq x y z
N GLY A 1 41.26 -23.95 30.73
CA GLY A 1 40.71 -22.84 29.93
C GLY A 1 39.33 -22.50 30.45
N LYS A 2 39.11 -21.26 30.88
CA LYS A 2 37.87 -20.81 31.54
C LYS A 2 36.73 -20.72 30.51
N VAL A 3 35.80 -21.67 30.54
CA VAL A 3 34.54 -21.58 29.80
C VAL A 3 33.65 -20.58 30.54
N THR A 4 33.22 -19.54 29.83
CA THR A 4 32.52 -18.36 30.33
C THR A 4 31.29 -18.67 31.22
N PRO A 5 31.11 -18.01 32.38
CA PRO A 5 30.07 -18.29 33.37
C PRO A 5 28.67 -17.72 33.00
N TYR A 6 28.45 -17.30 31.76
CA TYR A 6 27.24 -16.58 31.35
C TYR A 6 26.06 -17.49 30.91
N ILE A 7 26.28 -18.81 30.79
CA ILE A 7 25.30 -19.74 30.20
C ILE A 7 24.45 -20.47 31.28
N SER A 8 24.84 -20.43 32.55
CA SER A 8 24.22 -21.23 33.63
C SER A 8 23.09 -20.52 34.39
N ASN A 9 22.75 -19.26 34.06
CA ASN A 9 21.75 -18.51 34.80
C ASN A 9 20.32 -18.81 34.32
N THR A 10 19.72 -19.87 34.87
CA THR A 10 18.35 -20.34 34.61
C THR A 10 17.27 -19.29 34.84
N ARG A 11 17.52 -18.33 35.74
CA ARG A 11 16.58 -17.23 36.08
C ARG A 11 16.41 -16.24 34.91
N LYS A 12 17.47 -16.01 34.13
CA LYS A 12 17.47 -15.14 32.94
C LYS A 12 16.73 -15.79 31.76
N ARG A 13 16.86 -17.12 31.58
CA ARG A 13 16.09 -17.88 30.57
C ARG A 13 14.58 -17.77 30.78
N ARG A 14 14.13 -17.86 32.03
CA ARG A 14 12.70 -17.77 32.38
C ARG A 14 12.10 -16.40 32.02
N HIS A 15 12.88 -15.32 32.13
CA HIS A 15 12.47 -13.98 31.69
C HIS A 15 12.46 -13.83 30.16
N ILE A 16 13.47 -14.36 29.47
CA ILE A 16 13.52 -14.33 27.99
C ILE A 16 12.32 -15.08 27.40
N ASN A 17 12.00 -16.27 27.93
CA ASN A 17 10.84 -17.03 27.47
C ASN A 17 9.51 -16.30 27.69
N LYS A 18 9.41 -15.49 28.76
CA LYS A 18 8.24 -14.66 29.07
C LYS A 18 8.12 -13.42 28.16
N LEU A 19 9.23 -12.96 27.57
CA LEU A 19 9.25 -11.90 26.54
C LEU A 19 9.01 -12.46 25.13
N LEU A 20 9.21 -13.77 24.94
CA LEU A 20 8.91 -14.49 23.71
C LEU A 20 7.48 -15.03 23.67
N GLU A 21 6.73 -14.95 24.78
CA GLU A 21 5.29 -15.20 24.80
C GLU A 21 4.58 -14.05 24.07
N ILE A 22 4.34 -14.25 22.78
CA ILE A 22 3.53 -13.36 21.95
C ILE A 22 2.11 -13.33 22.55
N PRO A 23 1.61 -12.19 23.05
CA PRO A 23 0.27 -12.12 23.60
C PRO A 23 -0.72 -12.51 22.50
N LYS A 24 -1.37 -13.66 22.67
CA LYS A 24 -2.37 -14.21 21.74
C LYS A 24 -3.65 -13.38 21.87
N ASN A 25 -3.65 -12.17 21.30
CA ASN A 25 -4.85 -11.35 21.28
C ASN A 25 -5.84 -11.97 20.29
N ARG A 26 -6.98 -12.46 20.82
CA ARG A 26 -7.96 -13.25 20.06
C ARG A 26 -8.80 -12.39 19.10
N PHE A 27 -8.73 -11.07 19.28
CA PHE A 27 -9.31 -10.06 18.40
C PHE A 27 -8.18 -9.23 17.78
N SER A 28 -7.86 -9.53 16.52
CA SER A 28 -7.02 -8.64 15.72
C SER A 28 -7.94 -7.63 15.06
N ALA A 29 -8.07 -6.44 15.65
CA ALA A 29 -8.80 -5.33 15.03
C ALA A 29 -8.33 -5.11 13.57
N GLY A 30 -7.04 -5.34 13.29
CA GLY A 30 -6.49 -5.32 11.92
C GLY A 30 -7.10 -6.37 10.98
N LYS A 31 -7.40 -7.59 11.45
CA LYS A 31 -8.12 -8.59 10.64
C LYS A 31 -9.54 -8.15 10.32
N ILE A 32 -10.24 -7.56 11.29
CA ILE A 32 -11.61 -7.09 11.11
C ILE A 32 -11.64 -5.93 10.10
N ILE A 33 -10.75 -4.95 10.25
CA ILE A 33 -10.63 -3.82 9.32
C ILE A 33 -10.27 -4.31 7.92
N GLY A 34 -9.32 -5.24 7.80
CA GLY A 34 -8.94 -5.82 6.51
C GLY A 34 -10.09 -6.55 5.81
N VAL A 35 -10.83 -7.39 6.55
CA VAL A 35 -12.00 -8.09 6.03
C VAL A 35 -13.12 -7.11 5.66
N ALA A 36 -13.38 -6.09 6.49
CA ALA A 36 -14.37 -5.06 6.21
C ALA A 36 -14.04 -4.27 4.93
N LEU A 37 -12.77 -3.91 4.71
CA LEU A 37 -12.32 -3.25 3.48
C LEU A 37 -12.50 -4.14 2.24
N ILE A 38 -12.14 -5.42 2.33
CA ILE A 38 -12.37 -6.37 1.22
C ILE A 38 -13.86 -6.50 0.92
N LEU A 39 -14.70 -6.67 1.94
CA LEU A 39 -16.15 -6.76 1.77
C LEU A 39 -16.74 -5.48 1.17
N LEU A 40 -16.26 -4.31 1.60
CA LEU A 40 -16.68 -3.01 1.04
C LEU A 40 -16.34 -2.90 -0.44
N VAL A 41 -15.14 -3.31 -0.84
CA VAL A 41 -14.73 -3.33 -2.26
C VAL A 41 -15.61 -4.29 -3.06
N LEU A 42 -15.80 -5.53 -2.56
CA LEU A 42 -16.64 -6.52 -3.24
C LEU A 42 -18.10 -6.06 -3.37
N ALA A 43 -18.65 -5.43 -2.32
CA ALA A 43 -19.97 -4.82 -2.34
C ALA A 43 -20.08 -3.73 -3.41
N THR A 44 -19.07 -2.85 -3.49
CA THR A 44 -19.01 -1.79 -4.50
C THR A 44 -19.00 -2.38 -5.92
N PHE A 45 -18.21 -3.43 -6.17
CA PHE A 45 -18.22 -4.13 -7.45
C PHE A 45 -19.55 -4.80 -7.76
N ALA A 46 -20.20 -5.43 -6.79
CA ALA A 46 -21.51 -6.07 -6.98
C ALA A 46 -22.58 -5.05 -7.39
N VAL A 47 -22.58 -3.87 -6.77
CA VAL A 47 -23.50 -2.75 -7.11
C VAL A 47 -23.22 -2.22 -8.52
N ILE A 48 -21.95 -2.04 -8.87
CA ILE A 48 -21.53 -1.58 -10.20
C ILE A 48 -21.98 -2.58 -11.28
N ILE A 49 -21.73 -3.88 -11.10
CA ILE A 49 -22.06 -4.90 -12.11
C ILE A 49 -23.58 -5.03 -12.32
N THR A 50 -24.39 -4.78 -11.30
CA THR A 50 -25.85 -4.94 -11.36
C THR A 50 -26.59 -3.71 -11.87
N ASN A 51 -26.01 -2.51 -11.72
CA ASN A 51 -26.71 -1.24 -12.00
C ASN A 51 -26.03 -0.36 -13.05
N VAL A 52 -24.80 -0.68 -13.48
CA VAL A 52 -24.02 0.15 -14.40
C VAL A 52 -23.78 -0.61 -15.71
N SER A 53 -23.99 0.07 -16.84
CA SER A 53 -23.68 -0.49 -18.16
C SER A 53 -22.16 -0.71 -18.33
N LEU A 54 -21.77 -1.67 -19.17
CA LEU A 54 -20.34 -1.95 -19.42
C LEU A 54 -19.59 -0.70 -19.91
N ASP A 55 -20.22 0.13 -20.74
CA ASP A 55 -19.62 1.35 -21.26
C ASP A 55 -19.34 2.37 -20.14
N GLN A 56 -20.31 2.60 -19.25
CA GLN A 56 -20.14 3.48 -18.09
C GLN A 56 -19.07 2.95 -17.13
N PHE A 57 -19.02 1.64 -16.91
CA PHE A 57 -17.98 1.01 -16.09
C PHE A 57 -16.59 1.23 -16.69
N LEU A 58 -16.43 1.04 -18.00
CA LEU A 58 -15.13 1.22 -18.67
C LEU A 58 -14.66 2.68 -18.63
N VAL A 59 -15.57 3.64 -18.78
CA VAL A 59 -15.26 5.07 -18.64
C VAL A 59 -14.84 5.39 -17.20
N ALA A 60 -15.59 4.94 -16.21
CA ALA A 60 -15.27 5.12 -14.79
C ALA A 60 -13.92 4.48 -14.43
N PHE A 61 -13.71 3.23 -14.83
CA PHE A 61 -12.47 2.50 -14.59
C PHE A 61 -11.28 3.16 -15.31
N GLY A 62 -11.47 3.65 -16.54
CA GLY A 62 -10.43 4.35 -17.29
C GLY A 62 -9.96 5.61 -16.57
N TRP A 63 -10.88 6.45 -16.10
CA TRP A 63 -10.55 7.62 -15.28
C TRP A 63 -9.88 7.24 -13.97
N TRP A 64 -10.41 6.22 -13.28
CA TRP A 64 -9.83 5.70 -12.05
C TRP A 64 -8.38 5.24 -12.25
N PHE A 65 -8.15 4.43 -13.27
CA PHE A 65 -6.86 3.86 -13.62
C PHE A 65 -5.85 4.96 -13.96
N ILE A 66 -6.22 5.91 -14.83
CA ILE A 66 -5.33 7.00 -15.24
C ILE A 66 -4.99 7.90 -14.06
N ILE A 67 -5.96 8.31 -13.24
CA ILE A 67 -5.71 9.21 -12.11
C ILE A 67 -4.80 8.55 -11.07
N ASN A 68 -5.11 7.31 -10.68
CA ASN A 68 -4.28 6.57 -9.72
C ASN A 68 -2.88 6.30 -10.27
N GLY A 69 -2.82 5.81 -11.51
CA GLY A 69 -1.56 5.47 -12.16
C GLY A 69 -0.66 6.68 -12.33
N THR A 70 -1.19 7.79 -12.85
CA THR A 70 -0.40 9.02 -13.06
C THR A 70 0.12 9.59 -11.75
N LEU A 71 -0.71 9.73 -10.72
CA LEU A 71 -0.26 10.30 -9.44
C LEU A 71 0.76 9.40 -8.73
N SER A 72 0.56 8.08 -8.75
CA SER A 72 1.53 7.12 -8.18
C SER A 72 2.84 7.10 -8.97
N GLY A 73 2.75 7.09 -10.30
CA GLY A 73 3.91 7.18 -11.20
C GLY A 73 4.67 8.49 -11.02
N LEU A 74 3.98 9.62 -10.87
CA LEU A 74 4.58 10.92 -10.56
C LEU A 74 5.30 10.88 -9.20
N GLY A 75 4.72 10.24 -8.19
CA GLY A 75 5.39 10.02 -6.91
C GLY A 75 6.71 9.25 -7.09
N ALA A 76 6.69 8.14 -7.82
CA ALA A 76 7.90 7.37 -8.14
C ALA A 76 8.91 8.18 -8.96
N LEU A 77 8.45 9.04 -9.86
CA LEU A 77 9.28 9.92 -10.68
C LEU A 77 9.97 10.99 -9.83
N ILE A 78 9.23 11.63 -8.91
CA ILE A 78 9.76 12.61 -7.95
C ILE A 78 10.84 11.98 -7.06
N ALA A 79 10.67 10.70 -6.68
CA ALA A 79 11.67 9.93 -5.96
C ALA A 79 12.93 9.62 -6.79
N ARG A 80 13.00 10.04 -8.06
CA ARG A 80 14.05 9.72 -9.02
C ARG A 80 14.18 8.20 -9.22
N GLY A 81 13.03 7.52 -9.20
CA GLY A 81 12.93 6.09 -9.43
C GLY A 81 13.35 5.69 -10.83
N HIS A 82 13.74 4.43 -10.99
CA HIS A 82 14.00 3.83 -12.28
C HIS A 82 12.72 3.84 -13.15
N PRO A 83 12.81 4.03 -14.48
CA PRO A 83 11.62 4.04 -15.35
C PRO A 83 10.70 2.83 -15.18
N TYR A 84 11.27 1.63 -14.97
CA TYR A 84 10.49 0.43 -14.68
C TYR A 84 9.68 0.52 -13.38
N SER A 85 10.19 1.18 -12.35
CA SER A 85 9.49 1.40 -11.09
C SER A 85 8.36 2.40 -11.26
N VAL A 86 8.57 3.44 -12.07
CA VAL A 86 7.53 4.41 -12.45
C VAL A 86 6.39 3.74 -13.22
N LEU A 87 6.72 2.92 -14.22
CA LEU A 87 5.72 2.15 -14.99
C LEU A 87 4.97 1.14 -14.10
N THR A 88 5.68 0.53 -13.15
CA THR A 88 5.09 -0.39 -12.18
C THR A 88 4.12 0.33 -11.24
N ALA A 89 4.52 1.48 -10.68
CA ALA A 89 3.66 2.32 -9.86
C ALA A 89 2.40 2.72 -10.65
N PHE A 90 2.56 3.17 -11.89
CA PHE A 90 1.46 3.54 -12.77
C PHE A 90 0.48 2.38 -13.02
N GLY A 91 0.98 1.20 -13.39
CA GLY A 91 0.14 0.05 -13.74
C GLY A 91 -0.52 -0.64 -12.55
N VAL A 92 0.03 -0.50 -11.33
CA VAL A 92 -0.44 -1.22 -10.14
C VAL A 92 -1.24 -0.32 -9.18
N ALA A 93 -1.18 1.01 -9.31
CA ALA A 93 -1.84 1.93 -8.37
C ALA A 93 -3.34 1.73 -8.19
N TRP A 94 -4.07 1.39 -9.26
CA TRP A 94 -5.51 1.11 -9.19
C TRP A 94 -5.85 -0.13 -8.33
N LEU A 95 -4.91 -1.08 -8.24
CA LEU A 95 -5.09 -2.33 -7.49
C LEU A 95 -5.02 -2.10 -5.97
N THR A 96 -4.25 -1.08 -5.53
CA THR A 96 -4.12 -0.73 -4.11
C THR A 96 -5.45 -0.35 -3.48
N SER A 97 -6.33 0.29 -4.24
CA SER A 97 -7.67 0.64 -3.77
C SER A 97 -8.58 -0.59 -3.62
N LEU A 98 -8.29 -1.68 -4.33
CA LEU A 98 -9.03 -2.95 -4.21
C LEU A 98 -8.53 -3.80 -3.04
N ASN A 99 -7.22 -3.78 -2.81
CA ASN A 99 -6.60 -4.48 -1.70
C ASN A 99 -5.57 -3.57 -1.04
N PRO A 100 -5.89 -3.01 0.15
CA PRO A 100 -4.97 -2.17 0.91
C PRO A 100 -3.65 -2.86 1.25
N MET A 101 -3.61 -4.20 1.27
CA MET A 101 -2.39 -4.97 1.51
C MET A 101 -1.45 -4.99 0.29
N MET A 102 -1.97 -4.69 -0.91
CA MET A 102 -1.23 -4.63 -2.17
C MET A 102 -0.96 -3.18 -2.58
N ALA A 103 -0.16 -2.49 -1.78
CA ALA A 103 0.19 -1.10 -2.06
C ALA A 103 1.14 -0.98 -3.27
N ALA A 104 0.86 -0.03 -4.17
CA ALA A 104 1.61 0.22 -5.40
C ALA A 104 3.11 0.39 -5.13
N GLY A 105 3.44 1.04 -4.02
CA GLY A 105 4.78 1.25 -3.54
C GLY A 105 5.54 -0.03 -3.21
N TRP A 106 4.88 -1.12 -2.80
CA TRP A 106 5.57 -2.40 -2.61
C TRP A 106 6.08 -2.96 -3.93
N PHE A 107 5.27 -2.89 -4.98
CA PHE A 107 5.65 -3.34 -6.32
C PHE A 107 6.72 -2.43 -6.93
N ALA A 108 6.49 -1.11 -6.90
CA ALA A 108 7.44 -0.13 -7.40
C ALA A 108 8.78 -0.19 -6.63
N GLY A 109 8.73 -0.31 -5.31
CA GLY A 109 9.91 -0.46 -4.46
C GLY A 109 10.65 -1.78 -4.69
N ALA A 110 9.94 -2.90 -4.90
CA ALA A 110 10.58 -4.17 -5.25
C ALA A 110 11.29 -4.11 -6.61
N VAL A 111 10.67 -3.48 -7.60
CA VAL A 111 11.31 -3.24 -8.90
C VAL A 111 12.51 -2.31 -8.75
N GLU A 112 12.40 -1.23 -7.97
CA GLU A 112 13.49 -0.30 -7.70
C GLU A 112 14.67 -1.00 -7.02
N ALA A 113 14.38 -1.83 -6.01
CA ALA A 113 15.39 -2.61 -5.30
C ALA A 113 16.11 -3.58 -6.24
N LYS A 114 15.38 -4.21 -7.17
CA LYS A 114 15.98 -5.08 -8.18
C LYS A 114 16.89 -4.32 -9.14
N MET A 115 16.52 -3.10 -9.52
CA MET A 115 17.30 -2.29 -10.46
C MET A 115 18.53 -1.65 -9.81
N ARG A 116 18.40 -1.13 -8.58
CA ARG A 116 19.50 -0.46 -7.86
C ARG A 116 20.39 -1.40 -7.06
N LYS A 117 19.89 -2.56 -6.66
CA LYS A 117 20.61 -3.58 -5.86
C LYS A 117 21.20 -3.00 -4.56
N PRO A 118 20.36 -2.51 -3.63
CA PRO A 118 20.84 -1.97 -2.36
C PRO A 118 21.61 -3.03 -1.57
N SER A 119 22.64 -2.60 -0.87
CA SER A 119 23.57 -3.40 -0.08
C SER A 119 23.38 -3.12 1.42
N PRO A 120 23.89 -3.99 2.31
CA PRO A 120 23.92 -3.68 3.75
C PRO A 120 24.71 -2.42 4.09
N HIS A 121 25.67 -2.00 3.25
CA HIS A 121 26.44 -0.77 3.45
C HIS A 121 25.55 0.48 3.36
N ASP A 122 24.52 0.44 2.50
CA ASP A 122 23.59 1.55 2.33
C ASP A 122 22.85 1.92 3.64
N ILE A 123 22.65 0.95 4.53
CA ILE A 123 22.03 1.21 5.85
C ILE A 123 22.94 2.10 6.69
N HIS A 124 24.24 1.84 6.67
CA HIS A 124 25.23 2.64 7.40
C HIS A 124 25.39 4.03 6.78
N GLU A 125 25.37 4.15 5.45
CA GLU A 125 25.41 5.44 4.77
C GLU A 125 24.20 6.31 5.13
N ILE A 126 22.99 5.73 5.16
CA ILE A 126 21.78 6.46 5.59
C ILE A 126 21.90 6.94 7.04
N ALA A 127 22.42 6.09 7.93
CA ALA A 127 22.54 6.42 9.36
C ALA A 127 23.55 7.55 9.63
N ASN A 128 24.55 7.71 8.77
CA ASN A 128 25.58 8.74 8.87
C ASN A 128 25.28 9.98 8.00
N ALA A 129 24.19 9.99 7.23
CA ALA A 129 23.84 11.10 6.35
C ALA A 129 23.43 12.32 7.16
N GLU A 130 24.01 13.48 6.87
CA GLU A 130 23.71 14.75 7.56
C GLU A 130 22.69 15.60 6.78
N SER A 131 22.36 15.20 5.55
CA SER A 131 21.43 15.94 4.70
C SER A 131 20.51 15.02 3.87
N LEU A 132 19.32 15.53 3.53
CA LEU A 132 18.41 14.86 2.59
C LEU A 132 19.06 14.63 1.22
N HIS A 133 19.99 15.50 0.81
CA HIS A 133 20.71 15.34 -0.44
C HIS A 133 21.60 14.08 -0.43
N GLU A 134 22.31 13.83 0.67
CA GLU A 134 23.12 12.62 0.86
C GLU A 134 22.26 11.36 0.89
N MET A 135 21.14 11.40 1.63
CA MET A 135 20.17 10.30 1.63
C MET A 135 19.66 10.02 0.22
N MET A 136 19.33 11.05 -0.56
CA MET A 136 18.91 10.89 -1.96
C MET A 136 19.98 10.33 -2.90
N ASN A 137 21.25 10.27 -2.50
CA ASN A 137 22.30 9.59 -3.26
C ASN A 137 22.42 8.11 -2.91
N ASN A 138 21.87 7.68 -1.78
CA ASN A 138 21.88 6.31 -1.34
C ASN A 138 20.82 5.43 -2.08
N ASN A 139 21.19 4.20 -2.43
CA ASN A 139 20.29 3.31 -3.21
C ASN A 139 19.12 2.79 -2.38
N LEU A 140 19.34 2.42 -1.12
CA LEU A 140 18.29 1.93 -0.23
C LEU A 140 17.27 3.03 0.07
N PHE A 141 17.74 4.26 0.31
CA PHE A 141 16.85 5.39 0.54
C PHE A 141 15.95 5.65 -0.67
N ARG A 142 16.50 5.61 -1.90
CA ARG A 142 15.70 5.75 -3.12
C ARG A 142 14.62 4.69 -3.25
N VAL A 143 14.91 3.43 -2.91
CA VAL A 143 13.92 2.35 -2.91
C VAL A 143 12.77 2.66 -1.96
N ILE A 144 13.08 3.09 -0.74
CA ILE A 144 12.08 3.43 0.28
C ILE A 144 11.27 4.65 -0.16
N LEU A 145 11.93 5.67 -0.71
CA LEU A 145 11.30 6.90 -1.17
C LEU A 145 10.36 6.64 -2.35
N VAL A 146 10.76 5.81 -3.33
CA VAL A 146 9.90 5.38 -4.43
C VAL A 146 8.65 4.69 -3.89
N ALA A 147 8.81 3.75 -2.95
CA ALA A 147 7.66 3.06 -2.35
C ALA A 147 6.72 4.03 -1.62
N ALA A 148 7.29 4.94 -0.83
CA ALA A 148 6.52 5.92 -0.06
C ALA A 148 5.75 6.90 -0.96
N LEU A 149 6.43 7.52 -1.93
CA LEU A 149 5.81 8.50 -2.82
C LEU A 149 4.81 7.87 -3.79
N ALA A 150 5.06 6.64 -4.26
CA ALA A 150 4.07 5.90 -5.05
C ALA A 150 2.79 5.61 -4.24
N ASN A 151 2.91 5.27 -2.96
CA ASN A 151 1.76 5.07 -2.08
C ASN A 151 1.01 6.39 -1.82
N LEU A 152 1.72 7.48 -1.56
CA LEU A 152 1.07 8.80 -1.41
C LEU A 152 0.32 9.22 -2.68
N GLY A 153 0.92 9.00 -3.85
CA GLY A 153 0.27 9.25 -5.12
C GLY A 153 -0.98 8.38 -5.34
N SER A 154 -0.94 7.10 -4.97
CA SER A 154 -2.10 6.20 -5.04
C SER A 154 -3.22 6.62 -4.06
N ILE A 155 -2.87 7.04 -2.84
CA ILE A 155 -3.86 7.56 -1.88
C ILE A 155 -4.53 8.83 -2.44
N ALA A 156 -3.74 9.79 -2.92
CA ALA A 156 -4.27 11.00 -3.56
C ALA A 156 -5.16 10.66 -4.76
N GLY A 157 -4.72 9.71 -5.59
CA GLY A 157 -5.47 9.22 -6.74
C GLY A 157 -6.75 8.49 -6.40
N THR A 158 -6.83 7.83 -5.25
CA THR A 158 -8.07 7.22 -4.77
C THR A 158 -9.11 8.28 -4.44
N PHE A 159 -8.73 9.37 -3.74
CA PHE A 159 -9.66 10.46 -3.42
C PHE A 159 -10.07 11.26 -4.66
N ILE A 160 -9.10 11.65 -5.49
CA ILE A 160 -9.35 12.42 -6.71
C ILE A 160 -10.11 11.57 -7.73
N GLY A 161 -9.71 10.31 -7.90
CA GLY A 161 -10.35 9.35 -8.79
C GLY A 161 -11.80 9.08 -8.39
N ALA A 162 -12.09 8.91 -7.10
CA ALA A 162 -13.45 8.77 -6.61
C ALA A 162 -14.30 9.99 -6.94
N TYR A 163 -13.78 11.19 -6.67
CA TYR A 163 -14.48 12.43 -6.99
C TYR A 163 -14.77 12.55 -8.50
N VAL A 164 -13.78 12.33 -9.35
CA VAL A 164 -13.93 12.44 -10.81
C VAL A 164 -14.89 11.37 -11.35
N VAL A 165 -14.78 10.12 -10.88
CA VAL A 165 -15.68 9.04 -11.29
C VAL A 165 -17.13 9.37 -10.93
N LEU A 166 -17.38 9.89 -9.73
CA LEU A 166 -18.73 10.29 -9.32
C LEU A 166 -19.31 11.41 -10.21
N GLN A 167 -18.49 12.39 -10.60
CA GLN A 167 -18.94 13.49 -11.47
C GLN A 167 -19.16 13.07 -12.92
N VAL A 168 -18.27 12.26 -13.48
CA VAL A 168 -18.27 11.90 -14.91
C VAL A 168 -19.24 10.77 -15.22
N SER A 169 -19.44 9.83 -14.29
CA SER A 169 -20.21 8.61 -14.56
C SER A 169 -21.72 8.81 -14.41
N GLY A 170 -22.17 9.97 -13.89
CA GLY A 170 -23.59 10.24 -13.64
C GLY A 170 -24.23 9.27 -12.64
N ILE A 171 -23.43 8.61 -11.80
CA ILE A 171 -23.92 7.65 -10.81
C ILE A 171 -24.52 8.46 -9.66
N ASP A 172 -25.85 8.41 -9.54
CA ASP A 172 -26.56 9.07 -8.44
C ASP A 172 -26.11 8.50 -7.10
N ILE A 173 -25.93 9.39 -6.12
CA ILE A 173 -25.58 9.02 -4.75
C ILE A 173 -26.62 8.05 -4.16
N GLU A 174 -27.87 8.13 -4.62
CA GLU A 174 -28.95 7.24 -4.23
C GLU A 174 -28.78 5.82 -4.80
N THR A 175 -28.21 5.63 -5.99
CA THR A 175 -27.89 4.30 -6.53
C THR A 175 -26.77 3.65 -5.71
N ILE A 176 -25.76 4.42 -5.32
CA ILE A 176 -24.67 3.95 -4.45
C ILE A 176 -25.23 3.63 -3.06
N ARG A 177 -26.07 4.50 -2.50
CA ARG A 177 -26.71 4.30 -1.19
C ARG A 177 -27.63 3.10 -1.21
N ALA A 178 -28.47 2.93 -2.22
CA ALA A 178 -29.34 1.77 -2.39
C ALA A 178 -28.51 0.48 -2.51
N GLY A 179 -27.43 0.52 -3.29
CA GLY A 179 -26.48 -0.59 -3.39
C GLY A 179 -25.84 -0.96 -2.06
N VAL A 180 -25.31 0.02 -1.32
CA VAL A 180 -24.71 -0.17 0.01
C VAL A 180 -25.77 -0.70 0.99
N MET A 181 -26.95 -0.11 1.04
CA MET A 181 -28.05 -0.54 1.90
C MET A 181 -28.57 -1.93 1.54
N SER A 182 -28.52 -2.33 0.27
CA SER A 182 -28.89 -3.69 -0.14
C SER A 182 -27.92 -4.75 0.37
N VAL A 183 -26.65 -4.38 0.58
CA VAL A 183 -25.60 -5.27 1.09
C VAL A 183 -25.54 -5.28 2.61
N PHE A 184 -25.70 -4.12 3.26
CA PHE A 184 -25.57 -3.98 4.72
C PHE A 184 -26.89 -3.97 5.47
N GLY A 185 -28.01 -3.63 4.82
CA GLY A 185 -29.35 -3.63 5.42
C GLY A 185 -30.06 -4.99 5.36
N SER A 186 -29.49 -5.98 4.67
CA SER A 186 -29.92 -7.38 4.68
C SER A 186 -29.22 -8.24 5.75
N LEU A 187 -28.40 -7.61 6.61
CA LEU A 187 -27.74 -8.21 7.78
C LEU A 187 -28.43 -7.73 9.06
#